data_AF-A0A2P4QCX3-F1
#
_entry.id   AF-A0A2P4QCX3-F1
#
_cell.length_a   1.000
_cell.length_b   1.000
_cell.length_c   1.000
_cell.angle_alpha   90.00
_cell.angle_beta   90.00
_cell.angle_gamma   90.00
#
_symmetry.space_group_name_H-M   'P 1'
#
loop_
_entity.id
_entity.type
_entity.pdbx_description
1 polymer ?
#
loop_
_entity_poly.entity_id
_entity_poly.type
_entity_poly.pdbx_seq_one_letter_code
_entity_poly.pdbx_strand_id
1 'polypeptide(L)'
;MKGVGIEPDVNDFTHMMNVFSLIGNSKICDKLWEEMTKRKIQPNTYTYNSYITSCWGLIKSNKRKEEGFRKAQRILIDLNNIGRKPNLVTNCFLIRLFSASKRLENAQGLLETIFSQKNISKKIRKEILRNKSIVTHTFNYLMNAHGNAGDLLMMDKCFQIFLKTELPPHIYMFNTFVRNSSRMDVNKAKGYIKKMTQEFDLEPTHQIFGYILFNLYEKGLTRKAVEFLKVMQDEFEFPPSKLMLIKIYMSMLRKNRHDDAKEFAAQWKIPINI
;
A
#
# COMPACT_ATOMS: atom_id res chain seq x y z
N MET A 1 31.79 9.59 12.83
CA MET A 1 32.26 10.28 11.60
C MET A 1 32.91 11.62 11.95
N LYS A 2 32.17 12.67 12.35
CA LYS A 2 32.81 13.95 12.76
C LYS A 2 33.69 13.86 14.02
N GLY A 3 33.38 12.99 14.98
CA GLY A 3 34.18 12.83 16.21
C GLY A 3 35.50 12.07 16.06
N VAL A 4 35.83 11.57 14.87
CA VAL A 4 37.04 10.75 14.61
C VAL A 4 37.94 11.41 13.54
N GLY A 5 37.66 12.66 13.14
CA GLY A 5 38.47 13.40 12.16
C GLY A 5 38.40 12.91 10.70
N ILE A 6 37.51 11.95 10.39
CA ILE A 6 37.31 11.46 9.01
C ILE A 6 36.24 12.31 8.33
N GLU A 7 36.59 12.90 7.18
CA GLU A 7 35.65 13.68 6.37
C GLU A 7 34.63 12.75 5.70
N PRO A 8 33.31 13.02 5.85
CA PRO A 8 32.28 12.19 5.22
C PRO A 8 32.33 12.25 3.69
N ASP A 9 32.18 11.11 3.05
CA ASP A 9 32.13 10.97 1.60
C ASP A 9 30.68 10.87 1.05
N VAL A 10 30.54 10.69 -0.27
CA VAL A 10 29.24 10.51 -0.94
C VAL A 10 28.46 9.30 -0.40
N ASN A 11 29.14 8.21 -0.03
CA ASN A 11 28.51 6.99 0.46
C ASN A 11 27.95 7.19 1.87
N ASP A 12 28.67 7.94 2.71
CA ASP A 12 28.24 8.29 4.06
C ASP A 12 26.98 9.14 4.06
N PHE A 13 26.98 10.21 3.24
CA PHE A 13 25.78 11.03 3.03
C PHE A 13 24.64 10.20 2.48
N THR A 14 24.89 9.35 1.48
CA THR A 14 23.86 8.49 0.88
C THR A 14 23.26 7.51 1.89
N HIS A 15 24.07 6.87 2.72
CA HIS A 15 23.59 5.96 3.76
C HIS A 15 22.74 6.69 4.79
N MET A 16 23.23 7.81 5.32
CA MET A 16 22.47 8.62 6.28
C MET A 16 21.14 9.09 5.67
N MET A 17 21.18 9.63 4.45
CA MET A 17 19.98 10.07 3.75
C MET A 17 18.99 8.92 3.54
N ASN A 18 19.46 7.72 3.17
CA ASN A 18 18.60 6.56 3.01
C ASN A 18 17.90 6.22 4.33
N VAL A 19 18.63 6.09 5.44
CA VAL A 19 18.07 5.81 6.77
C VAL A 19 17.03 6.86 7.17
N PHE A 20 17.37 8.16 7.07
CA PHE A 20 16.47 9.24 7.45
C PHE A 20 15.25 9.34 6.51
N SER A 21 15.41 8.99 5.24
CA SER A 21 14.30 8.96 4.28
C SER A 21 13.28 7.88 4.60
N LEU A 22 13.72 6.70 5.03
CA LEU A 22 12.86 5.56 5.35
C LEU A 22 12.04 5.80 6.63
N ILE A 23 12.61 6.51 7.61
CA ILE A 23 11.86 6.95 8.80
C ILE A 23 11.04 8.22 8.57
N GLY A 24 11.06 8.78 7.35
CA GLY A 24 10.24 9.93 6.95
C GLY A 24 10.73 11.28 7.46
N ASN A 25 11.99 11.39 7.91
CA ASN A 25 12.54 12.64 8.43
C ASN A 25 13.13 13.51 7.31
N SER A 26 12.24 14.12 6.52
CA SER A 26 12.64 14.95 5.38
C SER A 26 13.50 16.17 5.78
N LYS A 27 13.33 16.70 6.99
CA LYS A 27 14.12 17.84 7.50
C LYS A 27 15.59 17.49 7.69
N ILE A 28 15.90 16.28 8.16
CA ILE A 28 17.30 15.84 8.28
C ILE A 28 17.88 15.60 6.89
N CYS A 29 17.11 15.02 5.97
CA CYS A 29 17.54 14.88 4.58
C CYS A 29 17.87 16.24 3.93
N ASP A 30 17.11 17.31 4.23
CA ASP A 30 17.40 18.67 3.77
C ASP A 30 18.75 19.17 4.28
N LYS A 31 19.01 19.02 5.59
CA LYS A 31 20.29 19.41 6.20
C LYS A 31 21.47 18.65 5.60
N LEU A 32 21.30 17.33 5.39
CA LEU A 32 22.33 16.50 4.77
C LEU A 32 22.58 16.91 3.31
N TRP A 33 21.54 17.24 2.56
CA TRP A 33 21.65 17.71 1.17
C TRP A 33 22.36 19.06 1.08
N GLU A 34 21.99 20.01 1.95
CA GLU A 34 22.66 21.32 2.04
C GLU A 34 24.14 21.18 2.42
N GLU A 35 24.45 20.33 3.41
CA GLU A 35 25.82 20.10 3.85
C GLU A 35 26.67 19.48 2.74
N MET A 36 26.14 18.47 2.05
CA MET A 36 26.80 17.83 0.91
C MET A 36 27.08 18.84 -0.22
N THR A 37 26.10 19.70 -0.52
CA THR A 37 26.21 20.77 -1.52
C THR A 37 27.27 21.81 -1.13
N LYS A 38 27.27 22.27 0.14
CA LYS A 38 28.26 23.23 0.66
C LYS A 38 29.70 22.68 0.58
N ARG A 39 29.86 21.38 0.82
CA ARG A 39 31.13 20.66 0.70
C ARG A 39 31.50 20.31 -0.75
N LYS A 40 30.66 20.67 -1.73
CA LYS A 40 30.83 20.34 -3.16
C LYS A 40 30.98 18.83 -3.43
N ILE A 41 30.41 18.00 -2.56
CA ILE A 41 30.39 16.54 -2.76
C ILE A 41 29.28 16.22 -3.74
N GLN A 42 29.61 15.57 -4.85
CA GLN A 42 28.67 15.30 -5.93
C GLN A 42 27.69 14.16 -5.56
N PRO A 43 26.36 14.42 -5.54
CA PRO A 43 25.37 13.37 -5.29
C PRO A 43 25.33 12.32 -6.39
N ASN A 44 25.14 11.07 -6.00
CA ASN A 44 24.94 9.97 -6.95
C ASN A 44 23.44 9.63 -7.07
N THR A 45 23.10 8.70 -7.95
CA THR A 45 21.69 8.31 -8.21
C THR A 45 21.00 7.77 -6.95
N TYR A 46 21.73 7.09 -6.06
CA TYR A 46 21.19 6.61 -4.79
C TYR A 46 20.94 7.73 -3.78
N THR A 47 21.79 8.76 -3.78
CA THR A 47 21.57 9.98 -2.99
C THR A 47 20.28 10.67 -3.42
N TYR A 48 20.09 10.86 -4.73
CA TYR A 48 18.84 11.41 -5.29
C TYR A 48 17.62 10.54 -4.96
N ASN A 49 17.74 9.21 -5.10
CA ASN A 49 16.66 8.29 -4.74
C ASN A 49 16.25 8.41 -3.27
N SER A 50 17.23 8.50 -2.38
CA SER A 50 17.00 8.68 -0.94
C SER A 50 16.35 10.03 -0.67
N TYR A 51 16.79 11.08 -1.36
CA TYR A 51 16.24 12.42 -1.17
C TYR A 51 14.79 12.51 -1.64
N ILE A 52 14.50 11.96 -2.82
CA ILE A 52 13.15 11.80 -3.36
C ILE A 52 12.30 10.96 -2.41
N THR A 53 12.81 9.83 -1.91
CA THR A 53 12.11 8.98 -0.92
C THR A 53 11.76 9.74 0.35
N SER A 54 12.59 10.68 0.79
CA SER A 54 12.32 11.50 1.99
C SER A 54 11.03 12.32 1.86
N CYS A 55 10.61 12.66 0.64
CA CYS A 55 9.35 13.34 0.38
C CYS A 55 8.15 12.47 0.78
N TRP A 56 8.30 11.13 0.83
CA TRP A 56 7.26 10.21 1.32
C TRP A 56 6.74 10.60 2.70
N GLY A 57 7.65 10.96 3.61
CA GLY A 57 7.30 11.32 4.98
C GLY A 57 6.35 12.50 5.04
N LEU A 58 6.56 13.49 4.16
CA LEU A 58 5.71 14.68 4.04
C LEU A 58 4.31 14.32 3.52
N ILE A 59 4.24 13.39 2.57
CA ILE A 59 3.00 12.96 1.92
C ILE A 59 2.13 12.11 2.85
N LYS A 60 2.75 11.22 3.63
CA LYS A 60 2.05 10.36 4.60
C LYS A 60 1.31 11.16 5.67
N SER A 61 1.81 12.35 6.02
CA SER A 61 1.20 13.23 7.03
C SER A 61 -0.15 13.84 6.64
N ASN A 62 -0.62 13.64 5.40
CA ASN A 62 -1.82 14.25 4.77
C ASN A 62 -1.86 15.79 4.76
N LYS A 63 -1.11 16.49 5.62
CA LYS A 63 -1.08 17.95 5.74
C LYS A 63 -0.09 18.64 4.78
N ARG A 64 0.94 17.92 4.32
CA ARG A 64 2.04 18.46 3.51
C ARG A 64 2.25 17.72 2.18
N LYS A 65 1.17 17.16 1.62
CA LYS A 65 1.23 16.39 0.36
C LYS A 65 1.74 17.22 -0.82
N GLU A 66 1.18 18.40 -1.00
CA GLU A 66 1.54 19.28 -2.11
C GLU A 66 2.98 19.79 -1.99
N GLU A 67 3.43 20.08 -0.77
CA GLU A 67 4.82 20.43 -0.52
C GLU A 67 5.78 19.28 -0.85
N GLY A 68 5.48 18.07 -0.38
CA GLY A 68 6.25 16.87 -0.71
C GLY A 68 6.29 16.60 -2.22
N PHE A 69 5.18 16.85 -2.92
CA PHE A 69 5.08 16.74 -4.37
C PHE A 69 5.97 17.75 -5.10
N ARG A 70 5.84 19.05 -4.76
CA ARG A 70 6.68 20.11 -5.35
C ARG A 70 8.16 19.88 -5.11
N LYS A 71 8.52 19.43 -3.90
CA LYS A 71 9.90 19.08 -3.56
C LYS A 71 10.41 17.92 -4.41
N ALA A 72 9.64 16.84 -4.53
CA ALA A 72 10.02 15.71 -5.38
C ALA A 72 10.18 16.14 -6.86
N GLN A 73 9.30 17.00 -7.38
CA GLN A 73 9.44 17.54 -8.74
C GLN A 73 10.73 18.34 -8.94
N ARG A 74 11.09 19.22 -7.99
CA ARG A 74 12.35 19.98 -8.04
C ARG A 74 13.55 19.05 -8.10
N ILE A 75 13.60 18.04 -7.21
CA ILE A 75 14.70 17.08 -7.17
C ILE A 75 14.80 16.26 -8.47
N LEU A 76 13.67 15.95 -9.12
CA LEU A 76 13.67 15.29 -10.43
C LEU A 76 14.20 16.17 -11.55
N ILE A 77 13.85 17.47 -11.55
CA ILE A 77 14.38 18.43 -12.51
C ILE A 77 15.90 18.51 -12.35
N ASP A 78 16.38 18.60 -11.11
CA ASP A 78 17.82 18.61 -10.81
C ASP A 78 18.51 17.33 -11.30
N LEU A 79 17.90 16.15 -11.06
CA LEU A 79 18.41 14.87 -11.55
C LEU A 79 18.53 14.86 -13.08
N ASN A 80 17.55 15.42 -13.79
CA ASN A 80 17.56 15.49 -15.25
C ASN A 80 18.58 16.51 -15.77
N ASN A 81 18.75 17.65 -15.09
CA ASN A 81 19.71 18.70 -15.46
C ASN A 81 21.16 18.21 -15.38
N ILE A 82 21.46 17.26 -14.48
CA ILE A 82 22.78 16.60 -14.41
C ILE A 82 22.91 15.42 -15.41
N GLY A 83 21.99 15.30 -16.37
CA GLY A 83 22.01 14.28 -17.41
C GLY A 83 21.68 12.87 -16.93
N ARG A 84 21.12 12.71 -15.72
CA ARG A 84 20.77 11.40 -15.16
C ARG A 84 19.27 11.12 -15.31
N LYS A 85 18.92 9.87 -15.63
CA LYS A 85 17.53 9.42 -15.74
C LYS A 85 17.05 8.73 -14.46
N PRO A 86 15.76 8.87 -14.09
CA PRO A 86 15.13 8.09 -13.03
C PRO A 86 15.31 6.58 -13.24
N ASN A 87 15.73 5.86 -12.20
CA ASN A 87 15.83 4.40 -12.24
C ASN A 87 14.54 3.74 -11.72
N LEU A 88 14.50 2.40 -11.64
CA LEU A 88 13.32 1.67 -11.18
C LEU A 88 12.82 2.16 -9.81
N VAL A 89 13.72 2.37 -8.85
CA VAL A 89 13.37 2.81 -7.49
C VAL A 89 12.80 4.22 -7.53
N THR A 90 13.43 5.14 -8.27
CA THR A 90 12.92 6.51 -8.46
C THR A 90 11.50 6.46 -9.01
N ASN A 91 11.28 5.70 -10.08
CA ASN A 91 9.97 5.65 -10.72
C ASN A 91 8.89 4.99 -9.84
N CYS A 92 9.24 3.93 -9.10
CA CYS A 92 8.33 3.31 -8.12
C CYS A 92 7.86 4.34 -7.09
N PHE A 93 8.78 5.19 -6.61
CA PHE A 93 8.43 6.29 -5.73
C PHE A 93 7.50 7.31 -6.41
N LEU A 94 7.78 7.70 -7.66
CA LEU A 94 6.94 8.64 -8.40
C LEU A 94 5.51 8.13 -8.60
N ILE A 95 5.35 6.84 -8.90
CA ILE A 95 4.02 6.21 -8.97
C ILE A 95 3.28 6.40 -7.64
N ARG A 96 3.92 6.06 -6.52
CA ARG A 96 3.32 6.22 -5.18
C ARG A 96 2.98 7.67 -4.87
N LEU A 97 3.86 8.60 -5.26
CA LEU A 97 3.67 10.04 -5.12
C LEU A 97 2.44 10.52 -5.89
N PHE A 98 2.34 10.18 -7.18
CA PHE A 98 1.18 10.52 -8.02
C PHE A 98 -0.11 9.94 -7.45
N SER A 99 -0.08 8.67 -7.00
CA SER A 99 -1.22 8.04 -6.32
C SER A 99 -1.67 8.80 -5.07
N ALA A 100 -0.72 9.24 -4.23
CA ALA A 100 -1.04 9.93 -2.98
C ALA A 100 -1.62 11.34 -3.21
N SER A 101 -1.24 11.97 -4.32
CA SER A 101 -1.75 13.27 -4.80
C SER A 101 -3.00 13.15 -5.68
N LYS A 102 -3.63 11.96 -5.74
CA LYS A 102 -4.83 11.68 -6.56
C LYS A 102 -4.64 11.90 -8.07
N ARG A 103 -3.40 11.91 -8.56
CA ARG A 103 -3.04 12.00 -9.99
C ARG A 103 -2.92 10.60 -10.58
N LEU A 104 -4.03 9.85 -10.57
CA LEU A 104 -4.03 8.41 -10.86
C LEU A 104 -3.66 8.10 -12.31
N GLU A 105 -4.04 8.95 -13.25
CA GLU A 105 -3.67 8.80 -14.67
C GLU A 105 -2.15 8.87 -14.87
N ASN A 106 -1.48 9.84 -14.26
CA ASN A 106 -0.01 9.95 -14.32
C ASN A 106 0.66 8.73 -13.67
N ALA A 107 0.12 8.25 -12.54
CA ALA A 107 0.63 7.08 -11.86
C ALA A 107 0.50 5.82 -12.73
N GLN A 108 -0.66 5.65 -13.36
CA GLN A 108 -0.97 4.53 -14.24
C GLN A 108 -0.10 4.54 -15.50
N GLY A 109 0.01 5.69 -16.18
CA GLY A 109 0.83 5.83 -17.38
C GLY A 109 2.32 5.55 -17.11
N LEU A 110 2.84 5.98 -15.96
CA LEU A 110 4.21 5.67 -15.56
C LEU A 110 4.40 4.18 -15.26
N LEU A 111 3.45 3.56 -14.55
CA LEU A 111 3.46 2.12 -14.29
C LEU A 111 3.46 1.32 -15.61
N GLU A 112 2.60 1.68 -16.55
CA GLU A 112 2.53 1.03 -17.87
C GLU A 112 3.80 1.21 -18.69
N THR A 113 4.38 2.42 -18.67
CA THR A 113 5.65 2.70 -19.36
C THR A 113 6.78 1.79 -18.89
N ILE A 114 6.78 1.42 -17.61
CA ILE A 114 7.86 0.62 -16.99
C ILE A 114 7.58 -0.88 -17.08
N PHE A 115 6.34 -1.29 -16.82
CA PHE A 115 5.98 -2.69 -16.57
C PHE A 115 5.10 -3.31 -17.67
N SER A 116 4.45 -2.52 -18.52
CA SER A 116 3.57 -3.03 -19.60
C SER A 116 4.26 -3.20 -20.95
N GLN A 117 5.57 -2.93 -21.04
CA GLN A 117 6.33 -3.20 -22.27
C GLN A 117 6.25 -4.70 -22.62
N LYS A 118 6.06 -5.02 -23.91
CA LYS A 118 5.89 -6.41 -24.40
C LYS A 118 6.95 -7.38 -23.88
N ASN A 119 8.17 -6.90 -23.61
CA ASN A 119 9.22 -7.66 -22.94
C ASN A 119 9.91 -6.79 -21.89
N ILE A 120 9.69 -7.07 -20.60
CA ILE A 120 10.53 -6.51 -19.53
C ILE A 120 11.96 -7.03 -19.75
N SER A 121 12.89 -6.12 -20.07
CA SER A 121 14.28 -6.49 -20.38
C SER A 121 14.93 -7.26 -19.22
N LYS A 122 15.91 -8.13 -19.53
CA LYS A 122 16.69 -8.88 -18.51
C LYS A 122 17.30 -7.95 -17.44
N LYS A 123 17.69 -6.74 -17.83
CA LYS A 123 18.22 -5.72 -16.90
C LYS A 123 17.14 -5.26 -15.91
N ILE A 124 15.97 -4.89 -16.40
CA ILE A 124 14.86 -4.45 -15.54
C ILE A 124 14.38 -5.60 -14.64
N ARG A 125 14.31 -6.84 -15.15
CA ARG A 125 13.99 -8.02 -14.33
C ARG A 125 14.93 -8.19 -13.14
N LYS A 126 16.26 -8.06 -13.36
CA LYS A 126 17.24 -8.08 -12.26
C LYS A 126 17.01 -6.95 -11.26
N GLU A 127 16.68 -5.75 -11.73
CA GLU A 127 16.37 -4.63 -10.85
C GLU A 127 15.08 -4.85 -10.05
N ILE A 128 14.03 -5.42 -10.66
CA ILE A 128 12.78 -5.80 -10.01
C ILE A 128 13.04 -6.80 -8.89
N LEU A 129 13.80 -7.86 -9.16
CA LEU A 129 14.13 -8.87 -8.15
C LEU A 129 14.92 -8.29 -6.97
N ARG A 130 15.92 -7.43 -7.26
CA ARG A 130 16.71 -6.72 -6.23
C ARG A 130 15.84 -5.79 -5.38
N ASN A 131 14.79 -5.22 -5.96
CA ASN A 131 13.91 -4.24 -5.31
C ASN A 131 12.48 -4.78 -5.09
N LYS A 132 12.32 -6.10 -4.93
CA LYS A 132 11.00 -6.77 -4.90
C LYS A 132 10.02 -6.13 -3.93
N SER A 133 10.46 -5.81 -2.71
CA SER A 133 9.62 -5.16 -1.69
C SER A 133 9.11 -3.79 -2.16
N ILE A 134 9.98 -2.95 -2.72
CA ILE A 134 9.61 -1.60 -3.22
C ILE A 134 8.60 -1.72 -4.36
N VAL A 135 8.82 -2.66 -5.29
CA VAL A 135 7.92 -2.91 -6.42
C VAL A 135 6.56 -3.39 -5.92
N THR A 136 6.50 -4.44 -5.10
CA THR A 136 5.23 -4.99 -4.58
C THR A 136 4.46 -3.95 -3.77
N HIS A 137 5.14 -3.14 -2.93
CA HIS A 137 4.49 -2.04 -2.22
C HIS A 137 3.96 -0.94 -3.14
N THR A 138 4.67 -0.63 -4.24
CA THR A 138 4.24 0.37 -5.23
C THR A 138 2.96 -0.06 -5.92
N PHE A 139 2.90 -1.30 -6.40
CA PHE A 139 1.68 -1.86 -7.01
C PHE A 139 0.51 -1.84 -6.04
N ASN A 140 0.70 -2.34 -4.81
CA ASN A 140 -0.37 -2.33 -3.81
C ASN A 140 -0.84 -0.91 -3.46
N TYR A 141 0.07 0.06 -3.43
CA TYR A 141 -0.30 1.45 -3.16
C TYR A 141 -1.18 2.04 -4.27
N LEU A 142 -0.82 1.82 -5.54
CA LEU A 142 -1.60 2.26 -6.69
C LEU A 142 -2.95 1.53 -6.77
N MET A 143 -2.96 0.20 -6.59
CA MET A 143 -4.17 -0.61 -6.49
C MET A 143 -5.12 -0.05 -5.42
N ASN A 144 -4.58 0.26 -4.24
CA ASN A 144 -5.36 0.82 -3.16
C ASN A 144 -5.88 2.23 -3.48
N ALA A 145 -5.11 3.03 -4.20
CA ALA A 145 -5.53 4.37 -4.61
C ALA A 145 -6.71 4.30 -5.61
N HIS A 146 -6.63 3.45 -6.63
CA HIS A 146 -7.74 3.16 -7.55
C HIS A 146 -8.96 2.59 -6.82
N GLY A 147 -8.76 1.61 -5.94
CA GLY A 147 -9.84 1.03 -5.14
C GLY A 147 -10.55 2.05 -4.23
N ASN A 148 -9.82 2.98 -3.61
CA ASN A 148 -10.43 4.05 -2.82
C ASN A 148 -11.17 5.09 -3.70
N ALA A 149 -10.80 5.22 -4.98
CA ALA A 149 -11.54 6.02 -5.97
C ALA A 149 -12.76 5.27 -6.54
N GLY A 150 -12.96 3.99 -6.20
CA GLY A 150 -14.04 3.16 -6.72
C GLY A 150 -13.74 2.51 -8.07
N ASP A 151 -12.54 2.72 -8.63
CA ASP A 151 -12.14 2.16 -9.92
C ASP A 151 -11.56 0.75 -9.74
N LEU A 152 -12.45 -0.23 -9.58
CA LEU A 152 -12.05 -1.63 -9.44
C LEU A 152 -11.43 -2.17 -10.73
N LEU A 153 -11.80 -1.63 -11.90
CA LEU A 153 -11.25 -2.07 -13.19
C LEU A 153 -9.77 -1.71 -13.30
N MET A 154 -9.38 -0.49 -12.94
CA MET A 154 -7.98 -0.09 -12.91
C MET A 154 -7.19 -0.79 -11.81
N MET A 155 -7.82 -1.08 -10.67
CA MET A 155 -7.21 -1.93 -9.63
C MET A 155 -6.89 -3.33 -10.16
N ASP A 156 -7.82 -3.98 -10.90
CA ASP A 156 -7.59 -5.26 -11.56
C ASP A 156 -6.48 -5.17 -12.63
N LYS A 157 -6.50 -4.13 -13.48
CA LYS A 157 -5.45 -3.89 -14.48
C LYS A 157 -4.06 -3.74 -13.85
N CYS A 158 -3.95 -2.99 -12.74
CA CYS A 158 -2.70 -2.86 -11.99
C CYS A 158 -2.16 -4.23 -11.54
N PHE A 159 -3.03 -5.10 -11.05
CA PHE A 159 -2.64 -6.45 -10.63
C PHE A 159 -2.21 -7.32 -11.81
N GLN A 160 -2.90 -7.22 -12.96
CA GLN A 160 -2.46 -7.92 -14.18
C GLN A 160 -1.08 -7.48 -14.65
N ILE A 161 -0.75 -6.19 -14.50
CA ILE A 161 0.59 -5.68 -14.78
C ILE A 161 1.60 -6.21 -13.74
N PHE A 162 1.19 -6.30 -12.45
CA PHE A 162 2.04 -6.90 -11.42
C PHE A 162 2.40 -8.35 -11.73
N LEU A 163 1.46 -9.17 -12.21
CA LEU A 163 1.74 -10.57 -12.56
C LEU A 163 2.81 -10.70 -13.67
N LYS A 164 2.90 -9.74 -14.59
CA LYS A 164 3.97 -9.70 -15.61
C LYS A 164 5.36 -9.47 -15.03
N THR A 165 5.47 -8.99 -13.79
CA THR A 165 6.76 -8.85 -13.10
C THR A 165 7.32 -10.17 -12.58
N GLU A 166 6.50 -11.24 -12.60
CA GLU A 166 6.82 -12.58 -12.06
C GLU A 166 7.18 -12.58 -10.57
N LEU A 167 6.87 -11.48 -9.86
CA LEU A 167 6.91 -11.47 -8.40
C LEU A 167 5.66 -12.18 -7.86
N PRO A 168 5.80 -12.99 -6.80
CA PRO A 168 4.65 -13.64 -6.17
C PRO A 168 3.72 -12.57 -5.55
N PRO A 169 2.40 -12.65 -5.79
CA PRO A 169 1.42 -11.84 -5.07
C PRO A 169 1.52 -12.05 -3.57
N HIS A 170 1.26 -11.00 -2.80
CA HIS A 170 1.25 -11.06 -1.34
C HIS A 170 -0.17 -10.88 -0.83
N ILE A 171 -0.51 -11.52 0.30
CA ILE A 171 -1.83 -11.41 0.95
C ILE A 171 -2.34 -9.97 1.12
N TYR A 172 -1.47 -8.97 1.34
CA TYR A 172 -1.91 -7.59 1.50
C TYR A 172 -2.51 -6.98 0.20
N MET A 173 -2.17 -7.51 -0.97
CA MET A 173 -2.80 -7.11 -2.24
C MET A 173 -4.25 -7.60 -2.31
N PHE A 174 -4.50 -8.83 -1.84
CA PHE A 174 -5.85 -9.37 -1.72
C PHE A 174 -6.66 -8.70 -0.61
N ASN A 175 -6.01 -8.32 0.50
CA ASN A 175 -6.61 -7.42 1.48
C ASN A 175 -7.08 -6.12 0.83
N THR A 176 -6.29 -5.52 -0.07
CA THR A 176 -6.68 -4.32 -0.83
C THR A 176 -7.87 -4.59 -1.76
N PHE A 177 -7.85 -5.70 -2.50
CA PHE A 177 -8.98 -6.11 -3.35
C PHE A 177 -10.27 -6.23 -2.54
N VAL A 178 -10.27 -7.11 -1.54
CA VAL A 178 -11.43 -7.43 -0.72
C VAL A 178 -11.97 -6.21 0.01
N ARG A 179 -11.09 -5.38 0.59
CA ARG A 179 -11.48 -4.17 1.30
C ARG A 179 -12.20 -3.17 0.42
N ASN A 180 -11.72 -2.96 -0.81
CA ASN A 180 -12.32 -1.98 -1.71
C ASN A 180 -13.55 -2.56 -2.43
N SER A 181 -13.50 -3.81 -2.90
CA SER A 181 -14.62 -4.43 -3.60
C SER A 181 -15.83 -4.67 -2.69
N SER A 182 -15.63 -5.04 -1.42
CA SER A 182 -16.74 -5.26 -0.47
C SER A 182 -17.52 -4.00 -0.10
N ARG A 183 -16.97 -2.80 -0.38
CA ARG A 183 -17.74 -1.55 -0.31
C ARG A 183 -18.80 -1.46 -1.40
N MET A 184 -18.64 -2.18 -2.50
CA MET A 184 -19.56 -2.17 -3.64
C MET A 184 -20.39 -3.45 -3.67
N ASP A 185 -19.70 -4.60 -3.69
CA ASP A 185 -20.29 -5.92 -3.78
C ASP A 185 -19.49 -6.96 -2.97
N VAL A 186 -20.18 -7.62 -2.04
CA VAL A 186 -19.61 -8.69 -1.21
C VAL A 186 -19.28 -9.93 -2.05
N ASN A 187 -20.04 -10.23 -3.10
CA ASN A 187 -19.77 -11.38 -3.95
C ASN A 187 -18.48 -11.20 -4.74
N LYS A 188 -18.24 -10.00 -5.30
CA LYS A 188 -16.94 -9.66 -5.89
C LYS A 188 -15.80 -9.80 -4.88
N ALA A 189 -15.99 -9.40 -3.62
CA ALA A 189 -15.01 -9.60 -2.55
C ALA A 189 -14.74 -11.09 -2.27
N LYS A 190 -15.77 -11.93 -2.19
CA LYS A 190 -15.64 -13.39 -2.07
C LYS A 190 -14.86 -13.98 -3.24
N GLY A 191 -15.12 -13.50 -4.46
CA GLY A 191 -14.40 -13.91 -5.66
C GLY A 191 -12.89 -13.69 -5.55
N TYR A 192 -12.45 -12.56 -4.98
CA TYR A 192 -11.03 -12.33 -4.73
C TYR A 192 -10.43 -13.22 -3.64
N ILE A 193 -11.21 -13.63 -2.63
CA ILE A 193 -10.75 -14.61 -1.63
C ILE A 193 -10.58 -15.98 -2.28
N LYS A 194 -11.53 -16.41 -3.11
CA LYS A 194 -11.42 -17.68 -3.86
C LYS A 194 -10.24 -17.66 -4.82
N LYS A 195 -10.04 -16.55 -5.54
CA LYS A 195 -8.88 -16.35 -6.40
C LYS A 195 -7.54 -16.47 -5.64
N MET A 196 -7.45 -15.84 -4.47
CA MET A 196 -6.28 -15.90 -3.60
C MET A 196 -5.93 -17.34 -3.19
N THR A 197 -6.91 -18.15 -2.82
CA THR A 197 -6.68 -19.53 -2.38
C THR A 197 -6.44 -20.48 -3.57
N GLN A 198 -7.23 -20.36 -4.64
CA GLN A 198 -7.23 -21.32 -5.75
C GLN A 198 -6.11 -21.06 -6.76
N GLU A 199 -5.80 -19.80 -7.08
CA GLU A 199 -4.80 -19.47 -8.11
C GLU A 199 -3.40 -19.19 -7.53
N PHE A 200 -3.31 -18.79 -6.27
CA PHE A 200 -2.05 -18.34 -5.65
C PHE A 200 -1.66 -19.09 -4.38
N ASP A 201 -2.47 -20.05 -3.93
CA ASP A 201 -2.22 -20.86 -2.73
C ASP A 201 -1.92 -20.01 -1.50
N LEU A 202 -2.64 -18.89 -1.36
CA LEU A 202 -2.49 -17.96 -0.24
C LEU A 202 -3.60 -18.19 0.79
N GLU A 203 -3.21 -18.38 2.05
CA GLU A 203 -4.15 -18.59 3.15
C GLU A 203 -4.91 -17.29 3.52
N PRO A 204 -6.24 -17.34 3.68
CA PRO A 204 -7.00 -16.23 4.22
C PRO A 204 -6.62 -15.92 5.67
N THR A 205 -6.76 -14.65 6.06
CA THR A 205 -6.59 -14.24 7.45
C THR A 205 -7.88 -13.66 8.00
N HIS A 206 -8.03 -13.67 9.32
CA HIS A 206 -9.11 -12.94 9.99
C HIS A 206 -9.24 -11.48 9.49
N GLN A 207 -8.13 -10.83 9.16
CA GLN A 207 -8.16 -9.46 8.65
C GLN A 207 -8.94 -9.32 7.33
N ILE A 208 -8.82 -10.28 6.40
CA ILE A 208 -9.46 -10.19 5.07
C ILE A 208 -10.98 -10.22 5.19
N PHE A 209 -11.51 -11.15 5.98
CA PHE A 209 -12.94 -11.24 6.28
C PHE A 209 -13.43 -10.07 7.13
N GLY A 210 -12.57 -9.58 8.03
CA GLY A 210 -12.82 -8.39 8.84
C GLY A 210 -13.16 -7.17 8.00
N TYR A 211 -12.59 -7.00 6.80
CA TYR A 211 -12.97 -5.90 5.91
C TYR A 211 -14.40 -5.99 5.37
N ILE A 212 -14.86 -7.19 5.03
CA ILE A 212 -16.22 -7.41 4.54
C ILE A 212 -17.22 -7.12 5.65
N LEU A 213 -16.99 -7.69 6.84
CA LEU A 213 -17.80 -7.44 8.03
C LEU A 213 -17.79 -5.96 8.41
N PHE A 214 -16.62 -5.29 8.33
CA PHE A 214 -16.47 -3.86 8.56
C PHE A 214 -17.42 -3.06 7.65
N ASN A 215 -17.35 -3.29 6.35
CA ASN A 215 -18.15 -2.56 5.37
C ASN A 215 -19.66 -2.86 5.49
N LEU A 216 -20.04 -4.08 5.86
CA LEU A 216 -21.45 -4.44 6.10
C LEU A 216 -22.03 -3.75 7.33
N TYR A 217 -21.28 -3.64 8.43
CA TYR A 217 -21.79 -2.96 9.63
C TYR A 217 -21.91 -1.44 9.42
N GLU A 218 -20.93 -0.81 8.74
CA GLU A 218 -20.94 0.62 8.45
C GLU A 218 -22.20 0.99 7.67
N LYS A 219 -22.61 0.13 6.73
CA LYS A 219 -23.88 0.28 5.97
C LYS A 219 -25.14 -0.12 6.75
N GLY A 220 -25.02 -0.66 7.96
CA GLY A 220 -26.15 -1.17 8.75
C GLY A 220 -26.79 -2.46 8.23
N LEU A 221 -26.09 -3.18 7.36
CA LEU A 221 -26.55 -4.44 6.78
C LEU A 221 -26.24 -5.61 7.74
N THR A 222 -26.70 -5.52 8.99
CA THR A 222 -26.33 -6.48 10.04
C THR A 222 -26.77 -7.91 9.73
N ARG A 223 -27.94 -8.12 9.09
CA ARG A 223 -28.39 -9.46 8.68
C ARG A 223 -27.40 -10.11 7.70
N LYS A 224 -26.98 -9.36 6.68
CA LYS A 224 -25.94 -9.78 5.73
C LYS A 224 -24.59 -10.03 6.43
N ALA A 225 -24.27 -9.30 7.50
CA ALA A 225 -23.06 -9.55 8.27
C ALA A 225 -23.12 -10.89 9.02
N VAL A 226 -24.28 -11.23 9.61
CA VAL A 226 -24.50 -12.54 10.26
C VAL A 226 -24.49 -13.68 9.24
N GLU A 227 -25.15 -13.50 8.09
CA GLU A 227 -25.07 -14.45 6.97
C GLU A 227 -23.63 -14.65 6.50
N PHE A 228 -22.85 -13.57 6.41
CA PHE A 228 -21.45 -13.66 6.01
C PHE A 228 -20.58 -14.43 7.02
N LEU A 229 -20.87 -14.40 8.32
CA LEU A 229 -20.17 -15.25 9.30
C LEU A 229 -20.37 -16.73 9.03
N LYS A 230 -21.57 -17.14 8.60
CA LYS A 230 -21.85 -18.52 8.19
C LYS A 230 -21.07 -18.86 6.92
N VAL A 231 -21.08 -17.96 5.93
CA VAL A 231 -20.27 -18.12 4.70
C VAL A 231 -18.78 -18.28 5.01
N MET A 232 -18.22 -17.57 5.99
CA MET A 232 -16.82 -17.76 6.40
C MET A 232 -16.54 -19.19 6.84
N GLN A 233 -17.45 -19.78 7.61
CA GLN A 233 -17.32 -21.15 8.10
C GLN A 233 -17.61 -22.19 7.03
N ASP A 234 -18.69 -22.01 6.27
CA ASP A 234 -19.22 -23.02 5.35
C ASP A 234 -18.51 -23.01 3.98
N GLU A 235 -18.20 -21.83 3.43
CA GLU A 235 -17.56 -21.73 2.10
C GLU A 235 -16.03 -21.60 2.14
N PHE A 236 -15.48 -21.10 3.24
CA PHE A 236 -14.04 -20.85 3.37
C PHE A 236 -13.39 -21.67 4.48
N GLU A 237 -14.14 -22.53 5.16
CA GLU A 237 -13.67 -23.38 6.27
C GLU A 237 -12.94 -22.56 7.36
N PHE A 238 -13.34 -21.30 7.53
CA PHE A 238 -12.63 -20.32 8.35
C PHE A 238 -13.53 -19.81 9.48
N PRO A 239 -13.35 -20.28 10.72
CA PRO A 239 -14.24 -19.91 11.82
C PRO A 239 -14.09 -18.44 12.20
N PRO A 240 -15.18 -17.73 12.55
CA PRO A 240 -15.11 -16.37 13.04
C PRO A 240 -14.36 -16.24 14.37
N SER A 241 -13.52 -15.21 14.51
CA SER A 241 -12.89 -14.89 15.80
C SER A 241 -13.88 -14.28 16.79
N LYS A 242 -13.63 -14.50 18.09
CA LYS A 242 -14.37 -13.85 19.19
C LYS A 242 -14.46 -12.33 19.03
N LEU A 243 -13.39 -11.68 18.57
CA LEU A 243 -13.37 -10.23 18.35
C LEU A 243 -14.35 -9.79 17.24
N MET A 244 -14.51 -10.56 16.18
CA MET A 244 -15.48 -10.27 15.11
C MET A 244 -16.92 -10.38 15.61
N LEU A 245 -17.20 -11.46 16.36
CA LEU A 245 -18.51 -11.70 16.96
C LEU A 245 -18.90 -10.55 17.92
N ILE A 246 -17.99 -10.14 18.81
CA ILE A 246 -18.20 -9.01 19.72
C ILE A 246 -18.48 -7.71 18.95
N LYS A 247 -17.78 -7.43 17.85
CA LYS A 247 -18.01 -6.22 17.05
C LYS A 247 -19.40 -6.18 16.43
N ILE A 248 -19.89 -7.31 15.92
CA ILE A 248 -21.24 -7.42 15.34
C ILE A 248 -22.30 -7.25 16.42
N TYR A 249 -22.12 -7.93 17.56
CA TYR A 249 -22.99 -7.79 18.73
C TYR A 249 -23.09 -6.33 19.22
N MET A 250 -21.94 -5.67 19.44
CA MET A 250 -21.89 -4.27 19.85
C MET A 250 -22.52 -3.34 18.80
N SER A 251 -22.38 -3.64 17.51
CA SER A 251 -23.03 -2.89 16.43
C SER A 251 -24.55 -3.04 16.44
N MET A 252 -25.09 -4.21 16.83
CA MET A 252 -26.54 -4.41 16.98
C MET A 252 -27.08 -3.56 18.14
N LEU A 253 -26.40 -3.58 19.28
CA LEU A 253 -26.77 -2.78 20.45
C LEU A 253 -26.79 -1.29 20.16
N ARG A 254 -25.74 -0.76 19.51
CA ARG A 254 -25.66 0.67 19.13
C ARG A 254 -26.77 1.13 18.19
N LYS A 255 -27.41 0.20 17.47
CA LYS A 255 -28.52 0.48 16.55
C LYS A 255 -29.88 0.14 17.17
N ASN A 256 -29.95 -0.03 18.50
CA ASN A 256 -31.15 -0.37 19.26
C ASN A 256 -31.85 -1.68 18.81
N ARG A 257 -31.09 -2.61 18.22
CA ARG A 257 -31.58 -3.92 17.77
C ARG A 257 -31.35 -4.98 18.84
N HIS A 258 -31.99 -4.80 20.00
CA HIS A 258 -31.71 -5.60 21.20
C HIS A 258 -32.11 -7.07 21.06
N ASP A 259 -33.24 -7.37 20.41
CA ASP A 259 -33.69 -8.76 20.24
C ASP A 259 -32.77 -9.53 19.29
N ASP A 260 -32.41 -8.93 18.16
CA ASP A 260 -31.41 -9.50 17.24
C ASP A 260 -30.05 -9.72 17.94
N ALA A 261 -29.64 -8.82 18.84
CA ALA A 261 -28.41 -8.95 19.60
C ALA A 261 -28.44 -10.14 20.57
N LYS A 262 -29.58 -10.37 21.25
CA LYS A 262 -29.79 -11.51 22.15
C LYS A 262 -29.78 -12.83 21.37
N GLU A 263 -30.52 -12.90 20.27
CA GLU A 263 -30.56 -14.08 19.39
C GLU A 263 -29.15 -14.39 18.85
N PHE A 264 -28.44 -13.38 18.37
CA PHE A 264 -27.08 -13.52 17.87
C PHE A 264 -26.10 -14.01 18.96
N ALA A 265 -26.19 -13.44 20.17
CA ALA A 265 -25.34 -13.85 21.27
C ALA A 265 -25.62 -15.28 21.74
N ALA A 266 -26.89 -15.72 21.72
CA ALA A 266 -27.26 -17.10 21.99
C ALA A 266 -26.72 -18.05 20.92
N GLN A 267 -26.90 -17.70 19.63
CA GLN A 267 -26.43 -18.51 18.50
C GLN A 267 -24.90 -18.73 18.54
N TRP A 268 -24.14 -17.69 18.84
CA TRP A 268 -22.68 -17.71 18.82
C TRP A 268 -22.04 -17.87 20.21
N LYS A 269 -22.83 -18.17 21.24
CA LYS A 269 -22.41 -18.36 22.64
C LYS A 269 -21.50 -17.22 23.14
N ILE A 270 -21.85 -15.98 22.82
CA ILE A 270 -21.11 -14.79 23.27
C ILE A 270 -21.46 -14.54 24.74
N PRO A 271 -20.50 -14.43 25.66
CA PRO A 271 -20.79 -14.12 27.06
C PRO A 271 -21.42 -12.73 27.16
N ILE A 272 -22.70 -12.68 27.53
CA ILE A 272 -23.45 -11.46 27.77
C ILE A 272 -23.31 -11.14 29.26
N ASN A 273 -22.34 -10.30 29.63
CA ASN A 273 -22.45 -9.61 30.90
C ASN A 273 -23.45 -8.48 30.67
N ILE A 274 -24.72 -8.75 31.03
CA ILE A 274 -25.84 -7.82 31.01
C ILE A 274 -25.55 -6.65 31.97
#